data_AF-A0AAD5R2G1-F1
#
_entry.id   AF-A0AAD5R2G1-F1
#
_cell.length_a   1.000
_cell.length_b   1.000
_cell.length_c   1.000
_cell.angle_alpha   90.00
_cell.angle_beta   90.00
_cell.angle_gamma   90.00
#
_symmetry.space_group_name_H-M   'P 1'
#
loop_
_entity.id
_entity.type
_entity.pdbx_description
1 polymer ?
#
loop_
_entity_poly.entity_id
_entity_poly.type
_entity_poly.pdbx_seq_one_letter_code
_entity_poly.pdbx_strand_id
1 'polypeptide(L)'
;MVSHRKCKTIIFVSCCKQARFLTGAFCHLRPGLPVMGLWGTMNQKKRVEVFPKAAVMIATDVASRGLDFSGVDWVVQVDCPASAEDYIHRVGRHSSYE
;
A
#
# COMPACT_ATOMS: atom_id res chain seq x y z
N MET A 1 -15.46 -16.68 -6.11
CA MET A 1 -14.62 -15.53 -5.69
C MET A 1 -13.27 -15.67 -6.37
N VAL A 2 -12.94 -14.78 -7.31
CA VAL A 2 -11.62 -14.77 -7.95
C VAL A 2 -10.59 -14.34 -6.91
N SER A 3 -9.55 -15.14 -6.70
CA SER A 3 -8.53 -14.88 -5.69
C SER A 3 -7.30 -14.28 -6.37
N HIS A 4 -7.07 -12.98 -6.18
CA HIS A 4 -5.95 -12.24 -6.78
C HIS A 4 -4.63 -12.43 -6.03
N ARG A 5 -4.25 -13.70 -5.78
CA ARG A 5 -3.10 -14.05 -4.90
C ARG A 5 -1.72 -13.78 -5.50
N LYS A 6 -1.65 -13.33 -6.75
CA LYS A 6 -0.39 -13.03 -7.44
C LYS A 6 -0.20 -11.53 -7.69
N CYS A 7 -1.10 -10.69 -7.16
CA CYS A 7 -1.09 -9.27 -7.42
C CYS A 7 -0.31 -8.49 -6.36
N LYS A 8 0.32 -7.40 -6.80
CA LYS A 8 0.97 -6.38 -5.99
C LYS A 8 -0.06 -5.29 -5.68
N THR A 9 -0.47 -5.19 -4.42
CA THR A 9 -1.56 -4.30 -3.99
C THR A 9 -1.07 -3.26 -2.99
N ILE A 10 -1.40 -1.99 -3.21
CA ILE A 10 -1.22 -0.93 -2.22
C ILE A 10 -2.58 -0.52 -1.64
N ILE A 11 -2.64 -0.39 -0.32
CA ILE A 11 -3.83 0.01 0.43
C ILE A 11 -3.54 1.32 1.13
N PHE A 12 -4.33 2.36 0.86
CA PHE A 12 -4.19 3.66 1.48
C PHE A 12 -5.12 3.85 2.68
N VAL A 13 -4.53 4.31 3.78
CA VAL A 13 -5.23 4.68 5.02
C VAL A 13 -4.81 6.05 5.52
N SER A 14 -5.67 6.68 6.31
CA SER A 14 -5.59 8.07 6.73
C SER A 14 -4.50 8.36 7.77
N CYS A 15 -4.14 7.38 8.62
CA CYS A 15 -3.20 7.63 9.71
C CYS A 15 -2.22 6.48 10.00
N CYS A 16 -1.06 6.84 10.54
CA CYS A 16 0.01 5.89 10.89
C CYS A 16 -0.44 4.83 11.91
N LYS A 17 -1.31 5.19 12.86
CA LYS A 17 -1.85 4.26 13.86
C LYS A 17 -2.67 3.15 13.19
N GLN A 18 -3.52 3.52 12.24
CA GLN A 18 -4.33 2.58 11.45
C GLN A 18 -3.48 1.71 10.54
N ALA A 19 -2.48 2.28 9.84
CA ALA A 19 -1.55 1.52 9.01
C ALA A 19 -0.84 0.43 9.83
N ARG A 20 -0.34 0.79 11.02
CA ARG A 20 0.32 -0.14 11.94
C ARG A 20 -0.66 -1.20 12.47
N PHE A 21 -1.85 -0.79 12.89
CA PHE A 21 -2.87 -1.70 13.42
C PHE A 21 -3.29 -2.74 12.37
N LEU A 22 -3.69 -2.30 11.17
CA LEU A 22 -4.14 -3.18 10.11
C LEU A 22 -3.02 -4.12 9.65
N THR A 23 -1.78 -3.61 9.50
CA THR A 23 -0.63 -4.46 9.17
C THR A 23 -0.46 -5.58 10.21
N GLY A 24 -0.50 -5.24 11.50
CA GLY A 24 -0.39 -6.22 12.58
C GLY A 24 -1.55 -7.23 12.59
N ALA A 25 -2.78 -6.75 12.43
CA ALA A 25 -3.99 -7.57 12.40
C ALA A 25 -3.95 -8.56 11.23
N PHE A 26 -3.65 -8.11 10.01
CA PHE A 26 -3.58 -9.00 8.85
C PHE A 26 -2.41 -9.98 8.94
N CYS A 27 -1.26 -9.58 9.48
CA CYS A 27 -0.17 -10.52 9.75
C CYS A 27 -0.61 -11.63 10.73
N HIS A 28 -1.42 -11.31 11.74
CA HIS A 28 -1.96 -12.28 12.68
C HIS A 28 -2.99 -13.21 12.03
N LEU A 29 -3.86 -12.68 11.17
CA LEU A 29 -4.90 -13.43 10.47
C LEU A 29 -4.37 -14.36 9.36
N ARG A 30 -3.12 -14.16 8.91
CA ARG A 30 -2.45 -15.00 7.89
C ARG A 30 -3.30 -15.19 6.62
N PRO A 31 -3.61 -14.11 5.86
CA PRO A 31 -4.47 -14.17 4.67
C PRO A 31 -3.89 -14.97 3.48
N GLY A 32 -2.72 -15.59 3.64
CA GLY A 32 -2.02 -16.30 2.55
C GLY A 32 -1.26 -15.38 1.60
N LEU A 33 -1.10 -14.11 1.95
CA LEU A 33 -0.31 -13.11 1.24
C LEU A 33 0.62 -12.39 2.23
N PRO A 34 1.87 -12.08 1.85
CA PRO A 34 2.73 -11.18 2.61
C PRO A 34 2.06 -9.81 2.78
N VAL A 35 1.98 -9.35 4.01
CA VAL A 35 1.46 -8.01 4.34
C VAL A 35 2.58 -7.18 4.94
N MET A 36 2.74 -5.97 4.40
CA MET A 36 3.76 -5.01 4.77
C MET A 36 3.12 -3.68 5.07
N GLY A 37 3.80 -2.85 5.86
CA GLY A 37 3.33 -1.51 6.16
C GLY A 37 4.36 -0.44 5.87
N LEU A 38 3.87 0.76 5.58
CA LEU A 38 4.63 1.96 5.26
C LEU A 38 4.01 3.18 5.96
N TRP A 39 4.70 3.71 6.98
CA TRP A 39 4.26 4.91 7.71
C TRP A 39 5.47 5.76 8.12
N GLY A 40 5.21 6.99 8.60
CA GLY A 40 6.22 8.06 8.66
C GLY A 40 7.51 7.78 9.45
N THR A 41 7.50 6.89 10.44
CA THR A 41 8.72 6.57 11.24
C THR A 41 9.64 5.53 10.60
N MET A 42 9.29 5.02 9.42
CA MET A 42 10.03 3.97 8.73
C MET A 42 10.97 4.52 7.66
N ASN A 43 12.02 3.77 7.33
CA ASN A 43 12.80 4.01 6.11
C ASN A 43 11.96 3.60 4.90
N GLN A 44 11.35 4.60 4.25
CA GLN A 44 10.36 4.41 3.21
C GLN A 44 10.95 3.80 1.94
N LYS A 45 12.09 4.32 1.46
CA LYS A 45 12.76 3.81 0.24
C LYS A 45 13.09 2.33 0.34
N LYS A 46 13.66 1.91 1.47
CA LYS A 46 13.99 0.50 1.71
C LYS A 46 12.73 -0.39 1.70
N ARG A 47 11.60 0.09 2.22
CA ARG A 47 10.35 -0.67 2.27
C ARG A 47 9.73 -0.86 0.88
N VAL A 48 9.84 0.15 0.02
CA VAL A 48 9.36 0.08 -1.36
C VAL A 48 10.25 -0.83 -2.19
N GLU A 49 11.57 -0.76 -2.02
CA GLU A 49 12.53 -1.65 -2.68
C GLU A 49 12.25 -3.13 -2.39
N VAL A 50 11.93 -3.47 -1.14
CA VAL A 50 11.61 -4.85 -0.76
C VAL A 50 10.15 -5.25 -1.01
N PHE A 51 9.34 -4.43 -1.70
CA PHE A 51 7.91 -4.70 -1.93
C PHE A 51 7.71 -5.80 -2.99
N PRO A 52 7.31 -7.03 -2.61
CA PRO A 52 7.25 -8.16 -3.53
C PRO A 52 6.10 -8.03 -4.55
N LYS A 53 6.20 -8.75 -5.68
CA LYS A 53 5.18 -8.79 -6.74
C LYS A 53 3.83 -9.40 -6.31
N ALA A 54 3.80 -10.21 -5.26
CA ALA A 54 2.57 -10.84 -4.77
C ALA A 54 2.42 -10.54 -3.28
N ALA A 55 2.10 -9.29 -2.95
CA ALA A 55 2.05 -8.79 -1.59
C ALA A 55 1.13 -7.59 -1.46
N VAL A 56 0.72 -7.32 -0.22
CA VAL A 56 -0.08 -6.14 0.15
C VAL A 56 0.79 -5.17 0.94
N MET A 57 0.81 -3.91 0.54
CA MET A 57 1.42 -2.81 1.30
C MET A 57 0.35 -1.86 1.81
N ILE A 58 0.29 -1.66 3.12
CA ILE A 58 -0.62 -0.70 3.76
C ILE A 58 0.16 0.58 4.04
N ALA A 59 -0.24 1.70 3.43
CA ALA A 59 0.48 2.95 3.44
C ALA A 59 -0.38 4.15 3.82
N THR A 60 0.24 5.21 4.32
CA THR A 60 -0.37 6.54 4.42
C THR A 60 0.07 7.43 3.27
N ASP A 61 -0.73 8.45 2.94
CA ASP A 61 -0.40 9.41 1.88
C ASP A 61 0.97 10.03 2.10
N VAL A 62 1.19 10.59 3.30
CA VAL A 62 2.44 11.25 3.70
C VAL A 62 3.65 10.32 3.54
N ALA A 63 3.51 9.05 3.91
CA ALA A 63 4.61 8.09 3.84
C ALA A 63 4.84 7.54 2.42
N SER A 64 3.94 7.81 1.48
CA SER A 64 4.04 7.33 0.09
C SER A 64 4.48 8.41 -0.90
N ARG A 65 4.38 9.69 -0.52
CA ARG A 65 4.73 10.84 -1.38
C ARG A 65 6.19 10.75 -1.84
N GLY A 66 6.42 10.94 -3.15
CA GLY A 66 7.75 10.90 -3.74
C GLY A 66 8.40 9.52 -3.84
N LEU A 67 7.68 8.44 -3.52
CA LEU A 67 8.14 7.07 -3.76
C LEU A 67 7.62 6.54 -5.08
N ASP A 68 8.38 5.67 -5.73
CA ASP A 68 7.95 4.99 -6.95
C ASP A 68 7.60 3.54 -6.64
N PHE A 69 6.36 3.16 -6.93
CA PHE A 69 5.84 1.80 -6.69
C PHE A 69 5.69 1.10 -8.04
N SER A 70 6.77 0.50 -8.54
CA SER A 70 6.76 -0.20 -9.81
C SER A 70 5.88 -1.46 -9.79
N GLY A 71 5.10 -1.64 -10.85
CA GLY A 71 4.31 -2.85 -11.10
C GLY A 71 3.21 -3.14 -10.07
N VAL A 72 2.51 -2.10 -9.57
CA VAL A 72 1.33 -2.26 -8.72
C VAL A 72 0.11 -2.59 -9.58
N ASP A 73 -0.52 -3.72 -9.32
CA ASP A 73 -1.73 -4.18 -10.01
C ASP A 73 -3.00 -3.54 -9.44
N TRP A 74 -3.02 -3.24 -8.13
CA TRP A 74 -4.22 -2.72 -7.45
C TRP A 74 -3.89 -1.61 -6.48
N VAL A 75 -4.67 -0.54 -6.55
CA VAL A 75 -4.73 0.52 -5.54
C VAL A 75 -6.08 0.45 -4.85
N VAL A 76 -6.06 0.26 -3.53
CA VAL A 76 -7.27 0.24 -2.70
C VAL A 76 -7.27 1.47 -1.79
N GLN A 77 -8.38 2.20 -1.77
CA GLN A 77 -8.57 3.35 -0.89
C GLN A 77 -9.54 2.95 0.23
N VAL A 78 -9.02 2.75 1.44
CA VAL A 78 -9.87 2.39 2.59
C VAL A 78 -10.50 3.64 3.20
N ASP A 79 -9.71 4.69 3.37
CA ASP A 79 -10.19 5.98 3.87
C ASP A 79 -10.23 7.01 2.76
N CYS A 80 -11.13 8.00 2.90
CA CYS A 80 -11.19 9.15 2.00
C CYS A 80 -9.83 9.90 2.00
N PRO A 81 -9.30 10.30 0.84
CA PRO A 81 -8.13 11.17 0.79
C PRO A 81 -8.42 12.54 1.40
N ALA A 82 -7.37 13.19 1.93
CA ALA A 82 -7.50 14.51 2.54
C ALA A 82 -7.77 15.63 1.52
N SER A 83 -7.45 15.39 0.24
CA SER A 83 -7.65 16.33 -0.86
C SER A 83 -7.90 15.58 -2.18
N ALA A 84 -8.44 16.29 -3.17
CA ALA A 84 -8.56 15.77 -4.53
C ALA A 84 -7.20 15.47 -5.15
N GLU A 85 -6.16 16.24 -4.79
CA GLU A 85 -4.80 15.99 -5.25
C GLU A 85 -4.26 14.65 -4.72
N ASP A 86 -4.47 14.37 -3.42
CA ASP A 86 -4.09 13.09 -2.82
C ASP A 86 -4.82 11.91 -3.49
N TYR A 87 -6.09 12.08 -3.88
CA TYR A 87 -6.81 11.07 -4.66
C TYR A 87 -6.07 10.74 -5.97
N ILE A 88 -5.71 11.78 -6.74
CA ILE A 88 -5.01 11.63 -8.03
C ILE A 88 -3.66 10.94 -7.81
N HIS A 89 -2.90 11.35 -6.79
CA HIS A 89 -1.62 10.73 -6.44
C HIS A 89 -1.76 9.26 -6.03
N ARG A 90 -2.84 8.88 -5.34
CA ARG A 90 -3.13 7.49 -4.97
C ARG A 90 -3.41 6.64 -6.21
N VAL A 91 -4.35 7.05 -7.05
CA VAL A 91 -4.72 6.26 -8.23
C VAL A 91 -3.59 6.19 -9.25
N GLY A 92 -2.74 7.22 -9.32
CA GLY A 92 -1.51 7.22 -10.11
C GLY A 92 -0.44 6.22 -9.64
N ARG A 93 -0.66 5.51 -8.52
CA ARG A 93 0.22 4.39 -8.10
C ARG A 93 -0.02 3.11 -8.87
N HIS A 94 -1.12 3.01 -9.59
CA HIS A 94 -1.32 1.94 -10.55
C HIS A 94 -0.40 2.21 -11.76
N SER A 95 0.60 1.35 -11.96
CA SER A 95 1.45 1.46 -13.14
C SER A 95 0.64 1.02 -14.34
N SER A 96 0.39 1.92 -15.29
CA SER A 96 0.15 1.48 -16.67
C SER A 96 1.40 0.72 -17.10
N TYR A 97 1.24 -0.51 -17.56
CA TYR A 97 2.30 -1.25 -18.23
C TYR A 97 2.75 -0.43 -19.46
N GLU A 98 4.04 -0.14 -19.59
CA GLU A 98 4.71 -0.18 -20.90
C GLU A 98 5.16 -1.61 -21.16
#